data_AF-A0A1L9BHH9-F1
#
_entry.id   AF-A0A1L9BHH9-F1
#
_cell.length_a   1.000
_cell.length_b   1.000
_cell.length_c   1.000
_cell.angle_alpha   90.00
_cell.angle_beta   90.00
_cell.angle_gamma   90.00
#
_symmetry.space_group_name_H-M   'P 1'
#
loop_
_entity.id
_entity.type
_entity.pdbx_description
1 polymer ?
#
loop_
_entity_poly.entity_id
_entity_poly.type
_entity_poly.pdbx_seq_one_letter_code
_entity_poly.pdbx_strand_id
1 'polypeptide(L)'
;MQKANALEFSATNDAVEWLKRNRKEVLVGSIVIIAGAANSEQHEALRNSRIALHFILERNEAGAFEEFFKNFNNKDSFTPVLSFSTKEEADAWLEAHPAPPHGAFVGVGQLRYHVAYARELKHRKLLPLPTQEEWARMEEEPEQEEVEEESNHPPPKLGAEFHLFDLLNVVCFYLYEMEQRMSSPEEIEALKTAKIAFHFVMDTGEEHGFKEYLETLRSSMVSPAALQSFSTREEAESWLARQPEPPPPVVVAIGRDLYSVGYNRRHQMRLLLRIPTPQVLDTRAP
;
A
#
# COMPACT_ATOMS: atom_id res chain seq x y z
N MET A 1 18.04 24.38 6.65
CA MET A 1 18.00 24.00 5.21
C MET A 1 19.20 23.12 4.90
N GLN A 2 19.04 21.80 4.97
CA GLN A 2 19.95 20.85 4.32
C GLN A 2 19.26 20.42 3.02
N LYS A 3 19.96 20.57 1.90
CA LYS A 3 19.54 19.97 0.63
C LYS A 3 19.62 18.45 0.81
N ALA A 4 18.53 17.73 0.57
CA ALA A 4 18.59 16.30 0.36
C ALA A 4 19.36 16.08 -0.96
N ASN A 5 20.64 15.75 -0.85
CA ASN A 5 21.41 15.28 -1.99
C ASN A 5 20.99 13.84 -2.27
N ALA A 6 20.76 13.50 -3.53
CA ALA A 6 20.66 12.11 -3.95
C ALA A 6 21.94 11.37 -3.54
N LEU A 7 21.80 10.23 -2.88
CA LEU A 7 22.91 9.35 -2.56
C LEU A 7 23.09 8.39 -3.73
N GLU A 8 24.08 8.68 -4.59
CA GLU A 8 24.52 7.75 -5.63
C GLU A 8 25.43 6.68 -4.99
N PHE A 9 25.09 5.41 -5.14
CA PHE A 9 25.93 4.28 -4.73
C PHE A 9 26.59 3.67 -5.95
N SER A 10 27.91 3.48 -5.92
CA SER A 10 28.68 2.92 -7.03
C SER A 10 28.54 1.41 -7.19
N ALA A 11 27.97 0.71 -6.20
CA ALA A 11 27.77 -0.73 -6.22
C ALA A 11 26.55 -1.13 -5.39
N THR A 12 25.85 -2.19 -5.82
CA THR A 12 24.64 -2.73 -5.17
C THR A 12 24.87 -3.05 -3.69
N ASN A 13 26.02 -3.64 -3.35
CA ASN A 13 26.36 -3.98 -1.96
C ASN A 13 26.51 -2.77 -1.02
N ASP A 14 26.91 -1.61 -1.54
CA ASP A 14 27.04 -0.39 -0.72
C ASP A 14 25.68 0.22 -0.41
N ALA A 15 24.72 0.10 -1.33
CA ALA A 15 23.33 0.46 -1.11
C ALA A 15 22.68 -0.46 -0.06
N VAL A 16 22.98 -1.76 -0.10
CA VAL A 16 22.49 -2.77 0.86
C VAL A 16 22.97 -2.48 2.29
N GLU A 17 24.27 -2.24 2.48
CA GLU A 17 24.83 -1.93 3.80
C GLU A 17 24.32 -0.58 4.34
N TRP A 18 24.04 0.37 3.45
CA TRP A 18 23.41 1.63 3.80
C TRP A 18 21.94 1.45 4.21
N LEU A 19 21.14 0.66 3.49
CA LEU A 19 19.75 0.35 3.81
C LEU A 19 19.61 -0.37 5.16
N LYS A 20 20.50 -1.34 5.42
CA LYS A 20 20.55 -2.07 6.71
C LYS A 20 20.84 -1.13 7.89
N ARG A 21 21.76 -0.17 7.70
CA ARG A 21 22.09 0.84 8.73
C ARG A 21 21.02 1.90 8.92
N ASN A 22 20.27 2.22 7.87
CA ASN A 22 19.29 3.31 7.87
C ASN A 22 17.84 2.83 7.81
N ARG A 23 17.55 1.56 8.16
CA ARG A 23 16.21 0.95 8.19
C ARG A 23 15.09 1.85 8.75
N LYS A 24 15.40 2.61 9.81
CA LYS A 24 14.45 3.55 10.44
C LYS A 24 14.23 4.82 9.63
N GLU A 25 15.22 5.29 8.87
CA GLU A 25 15.10 6.43 7.95
C GLU A 25 14.52 6.00 6.59
N VAL A 26 14.76 4.76 6.16
CA VAL A 26 14.20 4.17 4.94
C VAL A 26 12.69 4.03 5.03
N LEU A 27 12.17 3.56 6.17
CA LEU A 27 10.72 3.53 6.47
C LEU A 27 10.11 4.93 6.50
N VAL A 28 10.89 5.98 6.82
CA VAL A 28 10.40 7.35 7.00
C VAL A 28 10.61 8.23 5.77
N GLY A 29 11.43 7.82 4.78
CA GLY A 29 11.75 8.73 3.68
C GLY A 29 12.45 8.17 2.44
N SER A 30 12.58 6.87 2.22
CA SER A 30 13.30 6.37 1.03
C SER A 30 12.46 5.44 0.18
N ILE A 31 12.00 6.00 -0.93
CA ILE A 31 11.63 5.30 -2.16
C ILE A 31 12.74 4.31 -2.49
N VAL A 32 12.46 3.02 -2.41
CA VAL A 32 13.30 2.02 -3.06
C VAL A 32 13.01 2.10 -4.56
N ILE A 33 14.02 2.43 -5.35
CA ILE A 33 13.97 2.29 -6.81
C ILE A 33 14.15 0.80 -7.09
N ILE A 34 13.08 0.12 -7.49
CA ILE A 34 13.14 -1.27 -7.89
C ILE A 34 13.45 -1.29 -9.39
N ALA A 35 14.71 -1.59 -9.72
CA ALA A 35 15.18 -1.72 -11.09
C ALA A 35 14.80 -3.09 -11.65
N GLY A 36 13.53 -3.28 -12.03
CA GLY A 36 13.12 -4.50 -12.75
C GLY A 36 11.67 -4.55 -13.20
N ALA A 37 10.97 -3.41 -13.22
CA ALA A 37 9.70 -3.29 -13.90
C ALA A 37 9.93 -3.39 -15.42
N ALA A 38 9.38 -4.44 -16.04
CA ALA A 38 9.54 -4.75 -17.45
C ALA A 38 8.43 -4.15 -18.33
N ASN A 39 7.30 -3.76 -17.73
CA ASN A 39 6.14 -3.24 -18.44
C ASN A 39 5.45 -2.10 -17.67
N SER A 40 4.50 -1.44 -18.34
CA SER A 40 3.73 -0.31 -17.79
C SER A 40 2.97 -0.65 -16.52
N GLU A 41 2.44 -1.86 -16.44
CA GLU A 41 1.60 -2.34 -15.36
C GLU A 41 2.41 -2.57 -14.09
N GLN A 42 3.64 -3.09 -14.21
CA GLN A 42 4.60 -3.20 -13.10
C GLN A 42 5.05 -1.82 -12.62
N HIS A 43 5.30 -0.87 -13.53
CA HIS A 43 5.57 0.52 -13.15
C HIS A 43 4.39 1.15 -12.41
N GLU A 44 3.16 0.89 -12.86
CA GLU A 44 1.95 1.36 -12.18
C GLU A 44 1.78 0.70 -10.81
N ALA A 45 2.08 -0.59 -10.67
CA ALA A 45 2.04 -1.30 -9.40
C ALA A 45 3.02 -0.71 -8.38
N LEU A 46 4.27 -0.47 -8.80
CA LEU A 46 5.28 0.21 -7.97
C LEU A 46 4.84 1.63 -7.60
N ARG A 47 4.30 2.39 -8.55
CA ARG A 47 3.82 3.76 -8.32
C ARG A 47 2.69 3.78 -7.30
N ASN A 48 1.70 2.90 -7.43
CA ASN A 48 0.58 2.81 -6.50
C ASN A 48 1.06 2.36 -5.10
N SER A 49 2.07 1.49 -5.02
CA SER A 49 2.70 1.10 -3.75
C SER A 49 3.40 2.24 -3.04
N ARG A 50 4.12 3.09 -3.78
CA ARG A 50 4.70 4.32 -3.23
C ARG A 50 3.62 5.27 -2.70
N ILE A 51 2.49 5.37 -3.40
CA ILE A 51 1.35 6.18 -2.95
C ILE A 51 0.76 5.61 -1.64
N ALA A 52 0.62 4.29 -1.52
CA ALA A 52 0.16 3.63 -0.30
C ALA A 52 1.11 3.89 0.89
N LEU A 53 2.43 3.73 0.69
CA LEU A 53 3.43 4.04 1.72
C LEU A 53 3.40 5.53 2.12
N HIS A 54 3.26 6.43 1.15
CA HIS A 54 3.16 7.86 1.42
C HIS A 54 1.88 8.20 2.21
N PHE A 55 0.77 7.53 1.91
CA PHE A 55 -0.47 7.70 2.66
C PHE A 55 -0.32 7.29 4.13
N ILE A 56 0.32 6.13 4.39
CA ILE A 56 0.61 5.64 5.74
C ILE A 56 1.52 6.63 6.49
N LEU A 57 2.54 7.17 5.83
CA LEU A 57 3.47 8.12 6.42
C LEU A 57 2.81 9.45 6.79
N GLU A 58 2.02 10.01 5.89
CA GLU A 58 1.32 11.29 6.13
C GLU A 58 0.25 11.19 7.22
N ARG A 59 -0.18 9.96 7.55
CA ARG A 59 -1.06 9.67 8.67
C ARG A 59 -0.33 9.41 9.99
N ASN A 60 1.00 9.45 9.97
CA ASN A 60 1.85 9.10 11.10
C ASN A 60 1.60 7.66 11.60
N GLU A 61 1.28 6.75 10.69
CA GLU A 61 0.95 5.35 10.97
C GLU A 61 2.15 4.40 10.74
N ALA A 62 3.35 4.95 10.46
CA ALA A 62 4.55 4.16 10.19
C ALA A 62 4.90 3.17 11.32
N GLY A 63 4.70 3.55 12.59
CA GLY A 63 4.92 2.64 13.72
C GLY A 63 3.94 1.47 13.76
N ALA A 64 2.65 1.75 13.53
CA ALA A 64 1.63 0.71 13.44
C ALA A 64 1.85 -0.20 12.22
N PHE A 65 2.29 0.38 11.10
CA PHE A 65 2.69 -0.36 9.92
C PHE A 65 3.90 -1.25 10.16
N GLU A 66 4.93 -0.78 10.87
CA GLU A 66 6.11 -1.60 11.20
C GLU A 66 5.73 -2.79 12.10
N GLU A 67 4.84 -2.58 13.07
CA GLU A 67 4.30 -3.64 13.91
C GLU A 67 3.46 -4.64 13.10
N PHE A 68 2.58 -4.15 12.23
CA PHE A 68 1.80 -4.97 11.32
C PHE A 68 2.72 -5.79 10.39
N PHE A 69 3.74 -5.16 9.80
CA PHE A 69 4.72 -5.80 8.92
C PHE A 69 5.48 -6.92 9.64
N LYS A 70 5.97 -6.69 10.86
CA LYS A 70 6.65 -7.71 11.68
C LYS A 70 5.74 -8.90 11.97
N ASN A 71 4.48 -8.61 12.22
CA ASN A 71 3.50 -9.64 12.59
C ASN A 71 2.89 -10.33 11.37
N PHE A 72 2.97 -9.74 10.16
CA PHE A 72 2.24 -10.12 8.94
C PHE A 72 2.33 -11.61 8.59
N ASN A 73 3.42 -12.28 8.96
CA ASN A 73 3.65 -13.71 8.69
C ASN A 73 3.86 -14.57 9.95
N ASN A 74 3.66 -14.02 11.16
CA ASN A 74 3.78 -14.84 12.36
C ASN A 74 2.57 -15.80 12.44
N LYS A 75 2.85 -17.11 12.39
CA LYS A 75 1.84 -18.20 12.45
C LYS A 75 0.87 -18.04 13.64
N ASP A 76 1.35 -17.47 14.73
CA ASP A 76 0.59 -17.30 15.96
C ASP A 76 -0.23 -16.00 16.00
N SER A 77 0.09 -15.03 15.12
CA SER A 77 -0.56 -13.71 15.11
C SER A 77 -1.89 -13.68 14.34
N PHE A 78 -2.14 -14.64 13.45
CA PHE A 78 -3.34 -14.66 12.60
C PHE A 78 -4.05 -16.01 12.64
N THR A 79 -4.54 -16.37 13.83
CA THR A 79 -5.46 -17.50 13.97
C THR A 79 -6.74 -17.17 13.19
N PRO A 80 -7.14 -18.00 12.21
CA PRO A 80 -8.38 -17.76 11.51
C PRO A 80 -9.55 -17.74 12.48
N VAL A 81 -10.39 -16.71 12.41
CA VAL A 81 -11.60 -16.64 13.25
C VAL A 81 -12.58 -17.75 12.88
N LEU A 82 -12.55 -18.17 11.61
CA LEU A 82 -13.32 -19.25 11.03
C LEU A 82 -12.52 -19.93 9.93
N SER A 83 -12.79 -21.21 9.70
CA SER A 83 -12.19 -21.99 8.61
C SER A 83 -13.30 -22.64 7.78
N PHE A 84 -13.15 -22.57 6.47
CA PHE A 84 -14.06 -23.13 5.47
C PHE A 84 -13.34 -24.18 4.64
N SER A 85 -14.10 -25.13 4.08
CA SER A 85 -13.51 -26.16 3.22
C SER A 85 -13.32 -25.65 1.79
N THR A 86 -14.19 -24.75 1.33
CA THR A 86 -14.10 -24.14 0.00
C THR A 86 -14.28 -22.61 0.03
N LYS A 87 -13.83 -21.96 -1.06
CA LYS A 87 -13.95 -20.51 -1.21
C LYS A 87 -15.41 -20.06 -1.34
N GLU A 88 -16.23 -20.86 -1.99
CA GLU A 88 -17.66 -20.60 -2.17
C GLU A 88 -18.39 -20.58 -0.83
N GLU A 89 -18.05 -21.49 0.09
CA GLU A 89 -18.59 -21.49 1.46
C GLU A 89 -18.20 -20.23 2.23
N ALA A 90 -16.93 -19.82 2.12
CA ALA A 90 -16.41 -18.65 2.78
C ALA A 90 -17.03 -17.35 2.22
N ASP A 91 -17.18 -17.25 0.90
CA ASP A 91 -17.83 -16.11 0.24
C ASP A 91 -19.33 -16.08 0.60
N ALA A 92 -20.02 -17.22 0.63
CA ALA A 92 -21.42 -17.30 1.07
C ALA A 92 -21.61 -16.90 2.55
N TRP A 93 -20.70 -17.33 3.43
CA TRP A 93 -20.68 -16.89 4.82
C TRP A 93 -20.50 -15.36 4.91
N LEU A 94 -19.52 -14.81 4.19
CA LEU A 94 -19.23 -13.38 4.20
C LEU A 94 -20.47 -12.60 3.74
N GLU A 95 -21.15 -13.07 2.69
CA GLU A 95 -22.38 -12.49 2.15
C GLU A 95 -23.58 -12.59 3.12
N ALA A 96 -23.68 -13.66 3.89
CA ALA A 96 -24.75 -13.81 4.88
C ALA A 96 -24.46 -13.05 6.20
N HIS A 97 -23.20 -12.72 6.48
CA HIS A 97 -22.81 -12.18 7.78
C HIS A 97 -23.32 -10.74 7.96
N PRO A 98 -24.06 -10.41 9.04
CA PRO A 98 -24.69 -9.10 9.22
C PRO A 98 -23.69 -7.97 9.47
N ALA A 99 -22.56 -8.29 10.10
CA ALA A 99 -21.45 -7.37 10.32
C ALA A 99 -20.11 -8.14 10.28
N PRO A 100 -19.57 -8.46 9.10
CA PRO A 100 -18.35 -9.24 8.98
C PRO A 100 -17.21 -8.66 9.82
N PRO A 101 -16.37 -9.51 10.42
CA PRO A 101 -15.23 -9.05 11.20
C PRO A 101 -14.14 -8.50 10.26
N HIS A 102 -14.24 -7.23 9.90
CA HIS A 102 -13.21 -6.52 9.13
C HIS A 102 -11.84 -6.66 9.81
N GLY A 103 -10.78 -6.91 9.04
CA GLY A 103 -9.43 -7.12 9.58
C GLY A 103 -9.16 -8.57 10.03
N ALA A 104 -10.20 -9.39 10.18
CA ALA A 104 -10.03 -10.77 10.61
C ALA A 104 -9.58 -11.68 9.47
N PHE A 105 -8.99 -12.81 9.84
CA PHE A 105 -8.56 -13.83 8.89
C PHE A 105 -9.52 -15.00 8.89
N VAL A 106 -9.82 -15.54 7.72
CA VAL A 106 -10.54 -16.81 7.57
C VAL A 106 -9.68 -17.80 6.82
N GLY A 107 -9.72 -19.06 7.25
CA GLY A 107 -9.07 -20.17 6.57
C GLY A 107 -10.00 -20.69 5.48
N VAL A 108 -9.44 -21.03 4.33
CA VAL A 108 -10.16 -21.68 3.23
C VAL A 108 -9.25 -22.76 2.68
N GLY A 109 -9.52 -24.02 3.03
CA GLY A 109 -8.59 -25.11 2.78
C GLY A 109 -7.23 -24.85 3.45
N GLN A 110 -6.17 -24.76 2.65
CA GLN A 110 -4.81 -24.41 3.12
C GLN A 110 -4.51 -22.90 3.01
N LEU A 111 -5.39 -22.12 2.38
CA LEU A 111 -5.20 -20.70 2.16
C LEU A 111 -5.77 -19.88 3.32
N ARG A 112 -5.22 -18.69 3.54
CA ARG A 112 -5.79 -17.69 4.43
C ARG A 112 -6.29 -16.51 3.64
N TYR A 113 -7.42 -15.97 4.06
CA TYR A 113 -8.01 -14.78 3.45
C TYR A 113 -8.20 -13.71 4.53
N HIS A 114 -7.86 -12.48 4.19
CA HIS A 114 -8.23 -11.30 4.96
C HIS A 114 -9.68 -10.92 4.63
N VAL A 115 -10.49 -10.75 5.67
CA VAL A 115 -11.87 -10.25 5.56
C VAL A 115 -11.81 -8.74 5.45
N ALA A 116 -12.05 -8.24 4.24
CA ALA A 116 -12.26 -6.83 4.03
C ALA A 116 -13.75 -6.54 3.94
N TYR A 117 -14.23 -5.67 4.82
CA TYR A 117 -15.61 -5.22 4.84
C TYR A 117 -15.68 -3.70 4.93
N ALA A 118 -15.97 -3.07 3.80
CA ALA A 118 -16.25 -1.64 3.71
C ALA A 118 -17.73 -1.43 4.00
N ARG A 119 -18.05 -1.13 5.26
CA ARG A 119 -19.43 -1.07 5.79
C ARG A 119 -20.31 -0.10 5.01
N GLU A 120 -19.76 1.04 4.63
CA GLU A 120 -20.44 2.15 3.98
C GLU A 120 -20.82 1.80 2.53
N LEU A 121 -19.98 1.01 1.85
CA LEU A 121 -20.23 0.54 0.49
C LEU A 121 -21.05 -0.76 0.47
N LYS A 122 -21.31 -1.35 1.65
CA LYS A 122 -21.78 -2.72 1.81
C LYS A 122 -20.95 -3.70 0.97
N HIS A 123 -19.69 -3.38 0.76
CA HIS A 123 -18.78 -4.17 -0.06
C HIS A 123 -17.94 -5.05 0.87
N ARG A 124 -17.91 -6.33 0.54
CA ARG A 124 -17.24 -7.35 1.34
C ARG A 124 -16.50 -8.29 0.40
N LYS A 125 -15.24 -8.57 0.71
CA LYS A 125 -14.39 -9.40 -0.12
C LYS A 125 -13.40 -10.17 0.75
N LEU A 126 -13.20 -11.43 0.40
CA LEU A 126 -12.09 -12.22 0.90
C LEU A 126 -10.86 -11.95 0.04
N LEU A 127 -9.81 -11.41 0.66
CA LEU A 127 -8.55 -11.09 -0.01
C LEU A 127 -7.52 -12.18 0.31
N PRO A 128 -6.99 -12.90 -0.69
CA PRO A 128 -6.04 -13.96 -0.43
C PRO A 128 -4.77 -13.37 0.19
N LEU A 129 -4.28 -14.03 1.24
CA LEU A 129 -2.91 -13.86 1.72
C LEU A 129 -2.02 -14.90 1.02
N PRO A 130 -0.80 -14.53 0.60
CA PRO A 130 0.16 -15.51 0.12
C PRO A 130 0.51 -16.50 1.26
N THR A 131 0.67 -17.77 0.90
CA THR A 131 0.97 -18.86 1.82
C THR A 131 2.41 -18.81 2.31
N GLN A 132 2.67 -19.47 3.44
CA GLN A 132 4.02 -19.57 3.99
C GLN A 132 4.94 -20.46 3.14
N GLU A 133 4.42 -21.42 2.38
CA GLU A 133 5.22 -22.24 1.46
C GLU A 133 5.61 -21.47 0.19
N GLU A 134 4.77 -20.51 -0.24
CA GLU A 134 5.16 -19.51 -1.24
C GLU A 134 6.29 -18.64 -0.67
N TRP A 135 6.19 -18.18 0.58
CA TRP A 135 7.23 -17.36 1.22
C TRP A 135 8.53 -18.10 1.63
N ALA A 136 8.45 -19.35 2.08
CA ALA A 136 9.60 -20.12 2.57
C ALA A 136 10.48 -20.63 1.42
N ARG A 137 9.88 -20.95 0.26
CA ARG A 137 10.64 -21.15 -0.98
C ARG A 137 11.47 -19.92 -1.37
N MET A 138 11.05 -18.73 -0.93
CA MET A 138 11.77 -17.47 -1.20
C MET A 138 12.87 -17.18 -0.17
N GLU A 139 13.00 -17.97 0.89
CA GLU A 139 14.06 -17.86 1.91
C GLU A 139 15.13 -18.96 1.79
N GLU A 140 14.84 -20.09 1.11
CA GLU A 140 15.70 -21.29 1.15
C GLU A 140 16.42 -21.71 -0.15
N GLU A 141 16.31 -21.04 -1.31
CA GLU A 141 17.05 -21.49 -2.50
C GLU A 141 18.33 -20.69 -2.81
N PRO A 142 19.53 -21.33 -2.78
CA PRO A 142 20.70 -20.84 -3.50
C PRO A 142 20.59 -21.21 -4.99
N GLU A 143 20.90 -20.22 -5.85
CA GLU A 143 21.19 -20.31 -7.28
C GLU A 143 21.08 -21.70 -7.93
N GLN A 144 19.95 -22.02 -8.60
CA GLN A 144 19.98 -22.87 -9.79
C GLN A 144 18.72 -22.83 -10.68
N GLU A 145 19.02 -22.53 -11.95
CA GLU A 145 18.31 -22.81 -13.21
C GLU A 145 16.85 -22.37 -13.38
N GLU A 146 16.70 -21.28 -14.15
CA GLU A 146 15.50 -20.82 -14.84
C GLU A 146 14.71 -22.00 -15.45
N VAL A 147 13.58 -22.33 -14.83
CA VAL A 147 12.45 -22.91 -15.54
C VAL A 147 11.38 -21.83 -15.59
N GLU A 148 11.22 -21.23 -16.77
CA GLU A 148 10.10 -20.36 -17.10
C GLU A 148 8.79 -21.16 -17.03
N GLU A 149 8.23 -21.34 -15.82
CA GLU A 149 6.81 -21.64 -15.69
C GLU A 149 6.04 -20.33 -15.85
N GLU A 150 5.66 -20.06 -17.10
CA GLU A 150 4.72 -19.03 -17.48
C GLU A 150 3.44 -19.22 -16.64
N SER A 151 3.25 -18.35 -15.64
CA SER A 151 2.10 -18.34 -14.73
C SER A 151 0.80 -18.31 -15.57
N ASN A 152 0.09 -19.45 -15.60
CA ASN A 152 -1.13 -19.67 -16.38
C ASN A 152 -2.37 -18.89 -15.87
N HIS A 153 -2.21 -17.91 -14.99
CA HIS A 153 -3.30 -17.06 -14.53
C HIS A 153 -3.40 -15.78 -15.38
N PRO A 154 -4.54 -15.51 -16.03
CA PRO A 154 -4.71 -14.28 -16.79
C PRO A 154 -4.54 -13.07 -15.85
N PRO A 155 -3.80 -12.02 -16.26
CA PRO A 155 -3.54 -10.88 -15.40
C PRO A 155 -4.85 -10.20 -15.01
N PRO A 156 -5.04 -9.85 -13.73
CA PRO A 156 -6.19 -9.07 -13.30
C PRO A 156 -6.18 -7.72 -14.04
N LYS A 157 -7.36 -7.28 -14.49
CA LYS A 157 -7.54 -5.97 -15.14
C LYS A 157 -8.32 -5.07 -14.21
N LEU A 158 -7.92 -3.80 -14.17
CA LEU A 158 -8.72 -2.78 -13.51
C LEU A 158 -10.04 -2.62 -14.28
N GLY A 159 -11.16 -2.76 -13.58
CA GLY A 159 -12.49 -2.57 -14.17
C GLY A 159 -12.71 -1.13 -14.66
N ALA A 160 -13.82 -0.91 -15.39
CA ALA A 160 -14.21 0.43 -15.86
C ALA A 160 -14.51 1.40 -14.71
N GLU A 161 -14.89 0.89 -13.52
CA GLU A 161 -15.04 1.65 -12.28
C GLU A 161 -13.88 1.35 -11.32
N PHE A 162 -13.33 2.39 -10.69
CA PHE A 162 -12.21 2.25 -9.76
C PHE A 162 -12.65 1.64 -8.42
N HIS A 163 -12.20 0.41 -8.17
CA HIS A 163 -12.31 -0.28 -6.88
C HIS A 163 -10.93 -0.54 -6.28
N LEU A 164 -10.72 -0.13 -5.03
CA LEU A 164 -9.45 -0.33 -4.33
C LEU A 164 -9.08 -1.81 -4.21
N PHE A 165 -10.08 -2.68 -4.10
CA PHE A 165 -9.90 -4.13 -4.09
C PHE A 165 -9.31 -4.69 -5.38
N ASP A 166 -9.71 -4.13 -6.52
CA ASP A 166 -9.17 -4.55 -7.81
C ASP A 166 -7.77 -3.97 -8.00
N LEU A 167 -7.54 -2.74 -7.51
CA LEU A 167 -6.20 -2.17 -7.44
C LEU A 167 -5.25 -3.04 -6.59
N LEU A 168 -5.67 -3.47 -5.40
CA LEU A 168 -4.88 -4.38 -4.55
C LEU A 168 -4.52 -5.67 -5.31
N ASN A 169 -5.50 -6.31 -5.94
CA ASN A 169 -5.27 -7.55 -6.69
C ASN A 169 -4.27 -7.34 -7.84
N VAL A 170 -4.43 -6.25 -8.59
CA VAL A 170 -3.53 -5.88 -9.70
C VAL A 170 -2.13 -5.62 -9.19
N VAL A 171 -1.98 -4.79 -8.15
CA VAL A 171 -0.67 -4.45 -7.59
C VAL A 171 0.01 -5.70 -7.04
N CYS A 172 -0.68 -6.50 -6.22
CA CYS A 172 -0.08 -7.71 -5.65
C CYS A 172 0.32 -8.73 -6.72
N PHE A 173 -0.46 -8.88 -7.80
CA PHE A 173 -0.10 -9.73 -8.93
C PHE A 173 1.21 -9.28 -9.59
N TYR A 174 1.30 -8.01 -9.99
CA TYR A 174 2.49 -7.52 -10.69
C TYR A 174 3.73 -7.43 -9.80
N LEU A 175 3.57 -7.12 -8.51
CA LEU A 175 4.69 -7.16 -7.57
C LEU A 175 5.16 -8.60 -7.32
N TYR A 176 4.25 -9.57 -7.32
CA TYR A 176 4.62 -10.99 -7.25
C TYR A 176 5.38 -11.45 -8.50
N GLU A 177 4.91 -11.10 -9.71
CA GLU A 177 5.64 -11.41 -10.95
C GLU A 177 7.03 -10.78 -10.99
N MET A 178 7.19 -9.59 -10.41
CA MET A 178 8.51 -8.98 -10.24
C MET A 178 9.35 -9.78 -9.27
N GLU A 179 8.80 -10.12 -8.12
CA GLU A 179 9.48 -10.84 -7.05
C GLU A 179 10.04 -12.19 -7.52
N GLN A 180 9.32 -12.92 -8.37
CA GLN A 180 9.79 -14.18 -8.96
C GLN A 180 11.04 -14.03 -9.86
N ARG A 181 11.31 -12.83 -10.37
CA ARG A 181 12.45 -12.55 -11.26
C ARG A 181 13.61 -11.88 -10.53
N MET A 182 13.43 -11.46 -9.29
CA MET A 182 14.47 -10.79 -8.52
C MET A 182 15.29 -11.82 -7.76
N SER A 183 16.60 -11.60 -7.70
CA SER A 183 17.52 -12.40 -6.88
C SER A 183 18.13 -11.60 -5.73
N SER A 184 17.96 -10.27 -5.69
CA SER A 184 18.42 -9.45 -4.57
C SER A 184 17.45 -9.59 -3.38
N PRO A 185 17.95 -10.00 -2.21
CA PRO A 185 17.15 -10.03 -0.98
C PRO A 185 16.51 -8.67 -0.65
N GLU A 186 17.19 -7.58 -0.99
CA GLU A 186 16.73 -6.21 -0.71
C GLU A 186 15.61 -5.78 -1.66
N GLU A 187 15.69 -6.14 -2.95
CA GLU A 187 14.59 -5.90 -3.90
C GLU A 187 13.36 -6.73 -3.54
N ILE A 188 13.56 -7.98 -3.12
CA ILE A 188 12.50 -8.85 -2.61
C ILE A 188 11.86 -8.19 -1.37
N GLU A 189 12.63 -7.79 -0.36
CA GLU A 189 12.10 -7.13 0.85
C GLU A 189 11.32 -5.85 0.53
N ALA A 190 11.78 -5.07 -0.45
CA ALA A 190 11.07 -3.88 -0.93
C ALA A 190 9.72 -4.22 -1.59
N LEU A 191 9.68 -5.26 -2.43
CA LEU A 191 8.43 -5.77 -3.01
C LEU A 191 7.47 -6.32 -1.95
N LYS A 192 7.98 -7.04 -0.93
CA LYS A 192 7.19 -7.47 0.23
C LYS A 192 6.58 -6.27 0.95
N THR A 193 7.38 -5.25 1.23
CA THR A 193 6.94 -4.01 1.89
C THR A 193 5.85 -3.30 1.10
N ALA A 194 6.02 -3.20 -0.22
CA ALA A 194 5.04 -2.63 -1.13
C ALA A 194 3.70 -3.39 -1.11
N LYS A 195 3.73 -4.72 -1.15
CA LYS A 195 2.53 -5.58 -1.04
C LYS A 195 1.83 -5.38 0.31
N ILE A 196 2.59 -5.45 1.41
CA ILE A 196 2.06 -5.39 2.78
C ILE A 196 1.46 -4.00 3.08
N ALA A 197 1.95 -2.92 2.47
CA ALA A 197 1.38 -1.58 2.63
C ALA A 197 -0.11 -1.52 2.24
N PHE A 198 -0.52 -2.18 1.15
CA PHE A 198 -1.94 -2.23 0.79
C PHE A 198 -2.74 -3.07 1.77
N HIS A 199 -2.20 -4.21 2.22
CA HIS A 199 -2.88 -5.02 3.23
C HIS A 199 -3.08 -4.23 4.53
N PHE A 200 -2.13 -3.40 4.94
CA PHE A 200 -2.29 -2.52 6.10
C PHE A 200 -3.41 -1.49 5.92
N VAL A 201 -3.49 -0.84 4.76
CA VAL A 201 -4.59 0.09 4.45
C VAL A 201 -5.94 -0.62 4.52
N MET A 202 -6.00 -1.87 4.03
CA MET A 202 -7.21 -2.69 4.10
C MET A 202 -7.53 -3.20 5.50
N ASP A 203 -6.54 -3.51 6.33
CA ASP A 203 -6.70 -4.00 7.71
C ASP A 203 -7.17 -2.87 8.64
N THR A 204 -6.66 -1.66 8.40
CA THR A 204 -7.00 -0.49 9.21
C THR A 204 -8.39 0.08 8.91
N GLY A 205 -9.06 -0.38 7.84
CA GLY A 205 -10.36 0.12 7.39
C GLY A 205 -10.29 1.47 6.67
N GLU A 206 -9.12 1.80 6.10
CA GLU A 206 -8.86 3.10 5.49
C GLU A 206 -8.99 3.09 3.97
N GLU A 207 -9.72 2.12 3.41
CA GLU A 207 -9.98 2.03 1.97
C GLU A 207 -10.60 3.31 1.38
N HIS A 208 -11.51 3.95 2.13
CA HIS A 208 -12.15 5.20 1.71
C HIS A 208 -11.17 6.37 1.73
N GLY A 209 -10.41 6.52 2.82
CA GLY A 209 -9.43 7.60 2.94
C GLY A 209 -8.33 7.48 1.90
N PHE A 210 -7.87 6.26 1.63
CA PHE A 210 -6.87 6.00 0.59
C PHE A 210 -7.42 6.27 -0.82
N LYS A 211 -8.66 5.87 -1.10
CA LYS A 211 -9.33 6.19 -2.38
C LYS A 211 -9.45 7.71 -2.58
N GLU A 212 -9.95 8.45 -1.59
CA GLU A 212 -10.07 9.91 -1.64
C GLU A 212 -8.71 10.59 -1.86
N TYR A 213 -7.67 10.10 -1.18
CA TYR A 213 -6.30 10.58 -1.34
C TYR A 213 -5.77 10.34 -2.77
N LEU A 214 -5.97 9.14 -3.31
CA LEU A 214 -5.53 8.75 -4.64
C LEU A 214 -6.27 9.52 -5.76
N GLU A 215 -7.57 9.76 -5.59
CA GLU A 215 -8.36 10.63 -6.48
C GLU A 215 -7.86 12.07 -6.43
N THR A 216 -7.63 12.61 -5.24
CA THR A 216 -7.09 13.96 -5.05
C THR A 216 -5.71 14.12 -5.70
N LEU A 217 -4.83 13.14 -5.52
CA LEU A 217 -3.51 13.09 -6.13
C LEU A 217 -3.61 13.08 -7.66
N ARG A 218 -4.45 12.21 -8.23
CA ARG A 218 -4.70 12.16 -9.69
C ARG A 218 -5.21 13.50 -10.23
N SER A 219 -6.20 14.10 -9.58
CA SER A 219 -6.73 15.41 -9.98
C SER A 219 -5.68 16.51 -9.88
N SER A 220 -4.85 16.50 -8.83
CA SER A 220 -3.79 17.50 -8.64
C SER A 220 -2.70 17.45 -9.72
N MET A 221 -2.44 16.28 -10.30
CA MET A 221 -1.47 16.13 -11.40
C MET A 221 -2.00 16.72 -12.72
N VAL A 222 -3.32 16.74 -12.90
CA VAL A 222 -3.97 17.30 -14.11
C VAL A 222 -4.25 18.79 -13.93
N SER A 223 -4.67 19.20 -12.74
CA SER A 223 -4.94 20.59 -12.40
C SER A 223 -4.53 20.86 -10.95
N PRO A 224 -3.31 21.39 -10.70
CA PRO A 224 -2.77 21.61 -9.36
C PRO A 224 -3.38 22.82 -8.63
N ALA A 225 -4.57 23.28 -9.05
CA ALA A 225 -5.23 24.43 -8.44
C ALA A 225 -5.73 24.06 -7.04
N ALA A 226 -5.03 24.55 -6.02
CA ALA A 226 -5.52 24.49 -4.65
C ALA A 226 -6.80 25.33 -4.52
N LEU A 227 -7.80 24.77 -3.84
CA LEU A 227 -9.03 25.51 -3.50
C LEU A 227 -8.72 26.71 -2.61
N GLN A 228 -7.76 26.52 -1.70
CA GLN A 228 -7.33 27.53 -0.75
C GLN A 228 -5.84 27.44 -0.48
N SER A 229 -5.22 28.58 -0.20
CA SER A 229 -3.81 28.68 0.15
C SER A 229 -3.64 29.30 1.52
N PHE A 230 -2.75 28.72 2.32
CA PHE A 230 -2.41 29.15 3.67
C PHE A 230 -0.91 29.44 3.76
N SER A 231 -0.54 30.38 4.63
CA SER A 231 0.87 30.71 4.85
C SER A 231 1.52 29.73 5.80
N THR A 232 0.77 29.20 6.78
CA THR A 232 1.25 28.25 7.77
C THR A 232 0.33 27.04 7.94
N ARG A 233 0.86 25.98 8.55
CA ARG A 233 0.09 24.76 8.84
C ARG A 233 -0.97 25.02 9.91
N GLU A 234 -0.68 25.85 10.90
CA GLU A 234 -1.61 26.21 11.97
C GLU A 234 -2.84 26.94 11.41
N GLU A 235 -2.66 27.80 10.41
CA GLU A 235 -3.76 28.47 9.70
C GLU A 235 -4.63 27.45 8.96
N ALA A 236 -4.00 26.52 8.24
CA ALA A 236 -4.70 25.47 7.50
C ALA A 236 -5.46 24.52 8.44
N GLU A 237 -4.88 24.13 9.56
CA GLU A 237 -5.52 23.29 10.58
C GLU A 237 -6.69 24.01 11.26
N SER A 238 -6.55 25.32 11.54
CA SER A 238 -7.63 26.15 12.07
C SER A 238 -8.79 26.32 11.07
N TRP A 239 -8.49 26.34 9.78
CA TRP A 239 -9.52 26.27 8.73
C TRP A 239 -10.16 24.89 8.65
N LEU A 240 -9.36 23.83 8.70
CA LEU A 240 -9.83 22.45 8.60
C LEU A 240 -10.76 22.08 9.77
N ALA A 241 -10.44 22.53 10.98
CA ALA A 241 -11.27 22.34 12.17
C ALA A 241 -12.69 22.94 12.05
N ARG A 242 -12.91 23.88 11.11
CA ARG A 242 -14.21 24.50 10.84
C ARG A 242 -15.00 23.82 9.71
N GLN A 243 -14.42 22.82 9.06
CA GLN A 243 -15.08 22.06 7.99
C GLN A 243 -16.08 21.04 8.56
N PRO A 244 -17.12 20.64 7.80
CA PRO A 244 -18.00 19.54 8.20
C PRO A 244 -17.23 18.23 8.43
N GLU A 245 -17.88 17.28 9.11
CA GLU A 245 -17.39 15.92 9.32
C GLU A 245 -18.26 14.92 8.53
N PRO A 246 -17.71 14.18 7.55
CA PRO A 246 -16.35 14.29 7.00
C PRO A 246 -16.16 15.58 6.17
N PRO A 247 -14.93 16.15 6.12
CA PRO A 247 -14.63 17.26 5.23
C PRO A 247 -14.72 16.83 3.76
N PRO A 248 -15.04 17.75 2.83
CA PRO A 248 -15.01 17.45 1.40
C PRO A 248 -13.56 17.16 0.95
N PRO A 249 -13.35 16.21 0.03
CA PRO A 249 -12.03 15.93 -0.53
C PRO A 249 -11.61 17.12 -1.41
N VAL A 250 -10.63 17.90 -0.94
CA VAL A 250 -10.13 19.09 -1.63
C VAL A 250 -8.61 19.20 -1.51
N VAL A 251 -8.00 19.88 -2.47
CA VAL A 251 -6.56 20.24 -2.41
C VAL A 251 -6.44 21.63 -1.77
N VAL A 252 -5.54 21.76 -0.80
CA VAL A 252 -5.12 23.05 -0.25
C VAL A 252 -3.60 23.23 -0.41
N ALA A 253 -3.15 24.47 -0.49
CA ALA A 253 -1.72 24.80 -0.50
C ALA A 253 -1.32 25.33 0.88
N ILE A 254 -0.18 24.88 1.38
CA ILE A 254 0.45 25.45 2.59
C ILE A 254 1.87 25.82 2.19
N GLY A 255 2.14 27.12 2.08
CA GLY A 255 3.36 27.61 1.47
C GLY A 255 3.47 27.18 0.01
N ARG A 256 4.44 26.30 -0.30
CA ARG A 256 4.67 25.76 -1.66
C ARG A 256 4.18 24.33 -1.86
N ASP A 257 3.74 23.68 -0.79
CA ASP A 257 3.35 22.29 -0.79
C ASP A 257 1.83 22.16 -0.93
N LEU A 258 1.40 21.14 -1.68
CA LEU A 258 -0.01 20.79 -1.81
C LEU A 258 -0.37 19.70 -0.82
N TYR A 259 -1.59 19.78 -0.28
CA TYR A 259 -2.13 18.84 0.68
C TYR A 259 -3.53 18.41 0.24
N SER A 260 -3.81 17.12 0.34
CA SER A 260 -5.15 16.55 0.27
C SER A 260 -5.81 16.66 1.64
N VAL A 261 -7.01 17.24 1.67
CA VAL A 261 -7.88 17.19 2.85
C VAL A 261 -8.52 15.81 2.91
N GLY A 262 -8.20 15.08 3.97
CA GLY A 262 -8.71 13.73 4.20
C GLY A 262 -9.46 13.60 5.52
N TYR A 263 -10.04 12.42 5.72
CA TYR A 263 -10.74 12.08 6.95
C TYR A 263 -10.43 10.64 7.36
N ASN A 264 -9.81 10.50 8.53
CA ASN A 264 -9.66 9.23 9.21
C ASN A 264 -10.97 8.92 9.92
N ARG A 265 -11.71 7.97 9.37
CA ARG A 265 -13.04 7.59 9.87
C ARG A 265 -12.95 6.80 11.17
N ARG A 266 -11.89 6.00 11.33
CA ARG A 266 -11.65 5.18 12.52
C ARG A 266 -11.39 6.02 13.76
N HIS A 267 -10.63 7.10 13.63
CA HIS A 267 -10.28 8.04 14.70
C HIS A 267 -11.10 9.32 14.68
N GLN A 268 -12.06 9.44 13.75
CA GLN A 268 -12.91 10.61 13.56
C GLN A 268 -12.10 11.92 13.46
N MET A 269 -11.02 11.88 12.68
CA MET A 269 -10.02 12.94 12.63
C MET A 269 -9.86 13.47 11.21
N ARG A 270 -9.90 14.80 11.08
CA ARG A 270 -9.57 15.49 9.82
C ARG A 270 -8.06 15.51 9.63
N LEU A 271 -7.61 15.31 8.40
CA LEU A 271 -6.21 15.16 8.06
C LEU A 271 -5.81 16.13 6.93
N LEU A 272 -4.56 16.58 6.98
CA LEU A 272 -3.87 17.24 5.86
C LEU A 272 -2.73 16.33 5.40
N LEU A 273 -2.98 15.58 4.33
CA LEU A 273 -2.05 14.61 3.77
C LEU A 273 -1.25 15.29 2.65
N ARG A 274 0.07 15.42 2.81
CA ARG A 274 0.88 16.06 1.77
C ARG A 274 0.79 15.27 0.47
N ILE A 275 0.59 15.97 -0.64
CA ILE A 275 0.61 15.38 -1.96
C ILE A 275 2.09 15.28 -2.40
N PRO A 276 2.61 14.07 -2.68
CA PRO A 276 3.97 13.90 -3.15
C PRO A 276 4.18 14.59 -4.49
N THR A 277 5.38 15.13 -4.70
CA THR A 277 5.76 15.67 -6.01
C THR A 277 5.93 14.55 -7.03
N PRO A 278 5.84 14.83 -8.35
CA PRO A 278 6.08 13.82 -9.38
C PRO A 278 7.43 13.11 -9.22
N GLN A 279 8.48 13.81 -8.77
CA GLN A 279 9.80 13.21 -8.53
C GLN A 279 9.76 12.17 -7.39
N VAL A 280 8.98 12.43 -6.33
CA VAL A 280 8.76 11.50 -5.23
C VAL A 280 7.95 10.27 -5.66
N LEU A 281 7.27 10.31 -6.81
CA LEU A 281 6.52 9.17 -7.37
C LEU A 281 7.19 8.52 -8.58
N ASP A 282 8.18 9.17 -9.18
CA ASP A 282 8.84 8.67 -10.39
C ASP A 282 9.75 7.48 -10.07
N THR A 283 9.48 6.34 -10.70
CA THR A 283 10.26 5.10 -10.59
C THR A 283 11.45 5.07 -11.55
N ARG A 284 11.64 6.11 -12.37
CA ARG A 284 12.67 6.20 -13.41
C ARG A 284 13.71 7.29 -13.13
N ALA A 285 13.59 8.01 -12.03
CA ALA A 285 14.60 8.99 -11.65
C ALA A 285 15.89 8.25 -11.23
N PRO A 286 17.05 8.64 -11.77
CA PRO A 286 18.34 8.01 -11.47
C PRO A 286 18.78 8.21 -10.01
#